data_AF-A0A968X0Z5-F1
#
_entry.id   AF-A0A968X0Z5-F1
#
_cell.length_a   1.000
_cell.length_b   1.000
_cell.length_c   1.000
_cell.angle_alpha   90.00
_cell.angle_beta   90.00
_cell.angle_gamma   90.00
#
_symmetry.space_group_name_H-M   'P 1'
#
loop_
_entity.id
_entity.type
_entity.pdbx_description
1 polymer ?
#
loop_
_entity_poly.entity_id
_entity_poly.type
_entity_poly.pdbx_seq_one_letter_code
_entity_poly.pdbx_strand_id
1 'polypeptide(L)'
;ASVSAVAGANTVKITRTGPAPAANTDVYVGFDFLKMEVDTDALADGDSDGLPRWWERDNRLSDSNTSDATTDQDNDGLTALQEYNGGVKSSDANSADTDDDGASDAAERTANSDPNLADTDGDGLRDGDELSIAPTSSPTLIDTDSDTFPDAWEKRVGANPNLTSNTPVAFPGAIGLNFVSSSSPEGTVPWFIPAGVVPQLNWNNTIPFAHTPAIAETLRSSFHQMLGRCLVPMEQLYQG
;
A
#
# COMPACT_ATOMS: atom_id res chain seq x y z
N ALA A 1 12.42 -17.41 -8.65
CA ALA A 1 12.56 -17.11 -10.09
C ALA A 1 13.82 -17.75 -10.67
N SER A 2 13.67 -18.82 -11.46
CA SER A 2 14.76 -19.38 -12.27
C SER A 2 14.78 -18.73 -13.65
N VAL A 3 15.96 -18.52 -14.23
CA VAL A 3 16.11 -18.03 -15.61
C VAL A 3 16.94 -19.01 -16.44
N SER A 4 16.52 -19.24 -17.69
CA SER A 4 17.31 -20.04 -18.63
C SER A 4 18.53 -19.23 -19.08
N ALA A 5 19.73 -19.69 -18.73
CA ALA A 5 20.96 -19.12 -19.26
C ALA A 5 21.15 -19.55 -20.72
N VAL A 6 21.45 -18.60 -21.61
CA VAL A 6 21.76 -18.89 -23.01
C VAL A 6 23.27 -19.05 -23.23
N ALA A 7 23.67 -19.69 -24.33
CA ALA A 7 25.08 -19.75 -24.73
C ALA A 7 25.63 -18.33 -24.96
N GLY A 8 26.63 -17.93 -24.18
CA GLY A 8 27.23 -16.59 -24.23
C GLY A 8 27.19 -15.88 -22.88
N ALA A 9 27.34 -14.55 -22.90
CA ALA A 9 27.29 -13.73 -21.70
C ALA A 9 25.83 -13.55 -21.23
N ASN A 10 25.52 -14.04 -20.03
CA ASN A 10 24.26 -13.78 -19.34
C ASN A 10 24.48 -12.65 -18.33
N THR A 11 23.57 -11.67 -18.27
CA THR A 11 23.67 -10.53 -17.35
C THR A 11 22.49 -10.53 -16.39
N VAL A 12 22.74 -10.63 -15.09
CA VAL A 12 21.73 -10.40 -14.05
C VAL A 12 21.71 -8.91 -13.74
N LYS A 13 20.57 -8.26 -14.00
CA LYS A 13 20.36 -6.85 -13.73
C LYS A 13 19.44 -6.69 -12.53
N ILE A 14 19.98 -6.20 -11.42
CA ILE A 14 19.20 -5.82 -10.24
C ILE A 14 18.86 -4.34 -10.39
N THR A 15 17.56 -4.02 -10.37
CA THR A 15 17.07 -2.64 -10.47
C THR A 15 16.19 -2.35 -9.27
N ARG A 16 16.45 -1.26 -8.54
CA ARG A 16 15.51 -0.75 -7.55
C ARG A 16 14.37 -0.02 -8.29
N THR A 17 13.15 -0.51 -8.13
CA THR A 17 11.91 0.18 -8.51
C THR A 17 11.33 0.89 -7.28
N GLY A 18 10.65 2.03 -7.48
CA GLY A 18 10.09 2.85 -6.40
C GLY A 18 10.36 4.34 -6.59
N PRO A 19 9.73 5.21 -5.78
CA PRO A 19 9.84 6.65 -5.92
C PRO A 19 11.31 7.11 -5.87
N ALA A 20 11.60 8.13 -6.67
CA ALA A 20 12.90 8.78 -6.65
C ALA A 20 13.20 9.21 -5.20
N PRO A 21 14.43 8.99 -4.69
CA PRO A 21 14.78 9.48 -3.38
C PRO A 21 14.51 10.98 -3.26
N ALA A 22 14.14 11.41 -2.06
CA ALA A 22 14.18 12.82 -1.71
C ALA A 22 15.58 13.36 -2.01
N ALA A 23 15.65 14.61 -2.49
CA ALA A 23 16.94 15.23 -2.79
C ALA A 23 17.90 15.09 -1.60
N ASN A 24 19.12 14.60 -1.87
CA ASN A 24 20.19 14.36 -0.89
C ASN A 24 20.00 13.15 0.06
N THR A 25 19.23 12.12 -0.36
CA THR A 25 19.31 10.80 0.28
C THR A 25 20.06 9.82 -0.61
N ASP A 26 21.15 9.27 -0.09
CA ASP A 26 21.82 8.13 -0.72
C ASP A 26 20.89 6.92 -0.64
N VAL A 27 20.58 6.35 -1.80
CA VAL A 27 19.84 5.09 -1.88
C VAL A 27 20.78 4.03 -2.40
N TYR A 28 21.07 3.06 -1.55
CA TYR A 28 21.92 1.93 -1.86
C TYR A 28 21.07 0.67 -2.00
N VAL A 29 21.46 -0.18 -2.94
CA VAL A 29 21.10 -1.59 -2.90
C VAL A 29 22.30 -2.29 -2.25
N GLY A 30 22.15 -2.65 -0.98
CA GLY A 30 23.18 -3.38 -0.23
C GLY A 30 22.93 -4.87 -0.29
N PHE A 31 24.00 -5.66 -0.45
CA PHE A 31 23.95 -7.11 -0.32
C PHE A 31 25.03 -7.53 0.66
N ASP A 32 24.68 -8.37 1.63
CA ASP A 32 25.64 -8.98 2.55
C ASP A 32 26.42 -10.10 1.83
N PHE A 33 25.72 -10.92 1.05
CA PHE A 33 26.32 -11.89 0.12
C PHE A 33 25.45 -12.09 -1.12
N LEU A 34 26.10 -12.38 -2.26
CA LEU A 34 25.45 -12.85 -3.49
C LEU A 34 26.00 -14.23 -3.84
N LYS A 35 25.14 -15.24 -3.81
CA LYS A 35 25.47 -16.61 -4.23
C LYS A 35 24.77 -16.89 -5.55
N MET A 36 25.52 -17.32 -6.55
CA MET A 36 24.98 -17.77 -7.83
C MET A 36 25.33 -19.24 -7.99
N GLU A 37 24.33 -20.10 -8.08
CA GLU A 37 24.51 -21.52 -8.31
C GLU A 37 23.90 -21.90 -9.65
N VAL A 38 24.62 -22.72 -10.41
CA VAL A 38 24.06 -23.35 -11.59
C VAL A 38 23.35 -24.60 -11.10
N ASP A 39 22.03 -24.49 -11.01
CA ASP A 39 21.16 -25.63 -10.81
C ASP A 39 20.88 -26.24 -12.19
N THR A 40 21.56 -27.35 -12.48
CA THR A 40 21.52 -27.99 -13.81
C THR A 40 20.17 -28.62 -14.14
N ASP A 41 19.36 -28.84 -13.11
CA ASP A 41 18.09 -29.54 -13.16
C ASP A 41 16.94 -28.71 -12.58
N ALA A 42 17.16 -27.46 -12.18
CA ALA A 42 16.11 -26.55 -11.71
C ALA A 42 14.87 -26.57 -12.62
N LEU A 43 15.07 -26.51 -13.94
CA LEU A 43 14.00 -26.50 -14.94
C LEU A 43 13.52 -27.88 -15.35
N ALA A 44 14.10 -28.96 -14.83
CA ALA A 44 13.59 -30.30 -15.04
C ALA A 44 12.27 -30.46 -14.28
N ASP A 45 11.42 -31.31 -14.82
CA ASP A 45 10.14 -31.73 -14.25
C ASP A 45 10.28 -33.25 -14.08
N GLY A 46 10.65 -33.69 -12.87
CA GLY A 46 11.14 -35.05 -12.64
C GLY A 46 10.05 -36.11 -12.68
N ASP A 47 8.81 -35.74 -12.34
CA ASP A 47 7.66 -36.64 -12.36
C ASP A 47 6.64 -36.31 -13.47
N SER A 48 6.89 -35.25 -14.25
CA SER A 48 6.13 -34.86 -15.45
C SER A 48 4.71 -34.36 -15.17
N ASP A 49 4.53 -33.65 -14.05
CA ASP A 49 3.25 -33.06 -13.67
C ASP A 49 3.07 -31.59 -14.09
N GLY A 50 4.11 -31.01 -14.70
CA GLY A 50 4.13 -29.65 -15.20
C GLY A 50 4.77 -28.63 -14.27
N LEU A 51 5.21 -29.03 -13.07
CA LEU A 51 5.97 -28.19 -12.17
C LEU A 51 7.48 -28.42 -12.36
N PRO A 52 8.29 -27.35 -12.42
CA PRO A 52 9.74 -27.49 -12.43
C PRO A 52 10.28 -27.67 -11.01
N ARG A 53 11.35 -28.47 -10.88
CA ARG A 53 12.05 -28.77 -9.62
C ARG A 53 12.31 -27.58 -8.71
N TRP A 54 12.71 -26.44 -9.30
CA TRP A 54 12.98 -25.24 -8.50
C TRP A 54 11.73 -24.74 -7.79
N TRP A 55 10.58 -24.76 -8.47
CA TRP A 55 9.32 -24.25 -7.93
C TRP A 55 8.74 -25.24 -6.93
N GLU A 56 8.81 -26.54 -7.22
CA GLU A 56 8.43 -27.58 -6.26
C GLU A 56 9.25 -27.48 -4.96
N ARG A 57 10.56 -27.29 -5.06
CA ARG A 57 11.45 -27.15 -3.89
C ARG A 57 11.09 -25.93 -3.05
N ASP A 58 10.82 -24.80 -3.70
CA ASP A 58 10.46 -23.55 -3.00
C ASP A 58 9.08 -23.69 -2.33
N ASN A 59 8.16 -24.44 -2.95
CA ASN A 59 6.80 -24.68 -2.47
C ASN A 59 6.61 -25.99 -1.66
N ARG A 60 7.72 -26.68 -1.33
CA ARG A 60 7.73 -27.94 -0.53
C ARG A 60 6.94 -29.11 -1.15
N LEU A 61 6.88 -29.16 -2.47
CA LEU A 61 6.30 -30.26 -3.25
C LEU A 61 7.36 -31.30 -3.60
N SER A 62 6.94 -32.45 -4.14
CA SER A 62 7.79 -33.60 -4.37
C SER A 62 7.94 -33.92 -5.86
N ASP A 63 9.20 -33.86 -6.34
CA ASP A 63 9.68 -34.25 -7.69
C ASP A 63 9.54 -35.76 -8.05
N SER A 64 8.69 -36.48 -7.33
CA SER A 64 8.39 -37.89 -7.51
C SER A 64 6.90 -38.23 -7.32
N ASN A 65 6.06 -37.22 -7.13
CA ASN A 65 4.65 -37.33 -6.80
C ASN A 65 3.79 -36.42 -7.68
N THR A 66 3.44 -36.93 -8.86
CA THR A 66 2.68 -36.18 -9.89
C THR A 66 1.31 -35.63 -9.46
N SER A 67 0.82 -36.00 -8.28
CA SER A 67 -0.50 -35.59 -7.80
C SER A 67 -0.45 -34.26 -7.04
N ASP A 68 0.71 -33.87 -6.50
CA ASP A 68 0.80 -32.67 -5.67
C ASP A 68 0.71 -31.37 -6.48
N ALA A 69 1.06 -31.37 -7.77
CA ALA A 69 0.70 -30.28 -8.70
C ALA A 69 -0.81 -29.95 -8.73
N THR A 70 -1.66 -30.94 -8.49
CA THR A 70 -3.13 -30.76 -8.48
C THR A 70 -3.72 -30.57 -7.09
N THR A 71 -2.87 -30.53 -6.05
CA THR A 71 -3.33 -30.27 -4.68
C THR A 71 -3.44 -28.78 -4.42
N ASP A 72 -4.43 -28.43 -3.60
CA ASP A 72 -4.65 -27.12 -2.99
C ASP A 72 -4.16 -27.23 -1.55
N GLN A 73 -2.90 -26.86 -1.33
CA GLN A 73 -2.16 -27.20 -0.10
C GLN A 73 -2.47 -26.23 1.04
N ASP A 74 -2.71 -24.97 0.75
CA ASP A 74 -3.08 -23.92 1.69
C ASP A 74 -4.60 -23.66 1.77
N ASN A 75 -5.39 -24.28 0.90
CA ASN A 75 -6.85 -24.25 0.89
C ASN A 75 -7.42 -22.88 0.49
N ASP A 76 -6.74 -22.18 -0.42
CA ASP A 76 -7.19 -20.90 -0.97
C ASP A 76 -8.14 -21.07 -2.18
N GLY A 77 -8.18 -22.27 -2.74
CA GLY A 77 -8.98 -22.63 -3.92
C GLY A 77 -8.18 -22.75 -5.23
N LEU A 78 -6.86 -22.64 -5.18
CA LEU A 78 -5.95 -22.86 -6.30
C LEU A 78 -5.14 -24.14 -6.10
N THR A 79 -4.86 -24.83 -7.18
CA THR A 79 -3.87 -25.91 -7.16
C THR A 79 -2.47 -25.32 -7.34
N ALA A 80 -1.46 -26.00 -6.82
CA ALA A 80 -0.06 -25.66 -7.03
C ALA A 80 0.29 -25.36 -8.51
N LEU A 81 -0.23 -26.17 -9.45
CA LEU A 81 -0.07 -25.92 -10.88
C LEU A 81 -0.73 -24.63 -11.37
N GLN A 82 -1.88 -24.23 -10.83
CA GLN A 82 -2.54 -22.97 -11.20
C GLN A 82 -1.76 -21.77 -10.69
N GLU A 83 -1.17 -21.88 -9.51
CA GLU A 83 -0.31 -20.88 -8.91
C GLU A 83 0.95 -20.66 -9.73
N TYR A 84 1.69 -21.74 -10.03
CA TYR A 84 2.85 -21.69 -10.92
C TYR A 84 2.52 -21.07 -12.29
N ASN A 85 1.37 -21.42 -12.87
CA ASN A 85 0.94 -20.89 -14.17
C ASN A 85 0.47 -19.43 -14.13
N GLY A 86 0.46 -18.77 -12.97
CA GLY A 86 0.22 -17.32 -12.84
C GLY A 86 1.31 -16.47 -13.49
N GLY A 87 2.47 -17.04 -13.82
CA GLY A 87 3.55 -16.36 -14.53
C GLY A 87 4.17 -15.27 -13.66
N VAL A 88 3.97 -13.99 -14.03
CA VAL A 88 4.42 -12.86 -13.19
C VAL A 88 3.60 -12.72 -11.91
N LYS A 89 2.40 -13.30 -11.87
CA LYS A 89 1.47 -13.37 -10.74
C LYS A 89 1.41 -14.79 -10.14
N SER A 90 2.55 -15.50 -10.13
CA SER A 90 2.65 -16.76 -9.41
C SER A 90 2.61 -16.46 -7.92
N SER A 91 1.78 -17.20 -7.17
CA SER A 91 1.68 -17.17 -5.70
C SER A 91 2.52 -18.28 -5.05
N ASP A 92 2.60 -18.27 -3.72
CA ASP A 92 3.19 -19.34 -2.89
C ASP A 92 2.11 -20.36 -2.50
N ALA A 93 2.27 -21.61 -2.95
CA ALA A 93 1.33 -22.71 -2.69
C ALA A 93 1.23 -23.17 -1.23
N ASN A 94 1.91 -22.48 -0.33
CA ASN A 94 1.84 -22.67 1.11
C ASN A 94 1.17 -21.50 1.85
N SER A 95 0.74 -20.46 1.13
CA SER A 95 0.17 -19.25 1.68
C SER A 95 -1.10 -18.89 0.94
N ALA A 96 -2.26 -19.04 1.61
CA ALA A 96 -3.54 -18.72 0.99
C ALA A 96 -3.74 -17.23 0.64
N ASP A 97 -2.85 -16.37 1.13
CA ASP A 97 -2.76 -14.93 0.94
C ASP A 97 -1.24 -14.64 0.90
N THR A 98 -0.65 -14.51 -0.28
CA THR A 98 0.81 -14.51 -0.47
C THR A 98 1.47 -13.21 0.02
N ASP A 99 0.75 -12.09 0.03
CA ASP A 99 1.27 -10.77 0.44
C ASP A 99 0.66 -10.22 1.75
N ASP A 100 -0.20 -10.99 2.41
CA ASP A 100 -0.84 -10.72 3.69
C ASP A 100 -1.70 -9.43 3.70
N ASP A 101 -2.40 -9.16 2.61
CA ASP A 101 -3.24 -7.96 2.47
C ASP A 101 -4.71 -8.15 2.85
N GLY A 102 -5.15 -9.41 2.98
CA GLY A 102 -6.51 -9.79 3.34
C GLY A 102 -7.37 -10.29 2.16
N ALA A 103 -6.85 -10.32 0.93
CA ALA A 103 -7.39 -11.08 -0.19
C ALA A 103 -6.69 -12.45 -0.30
N SER A 104 -7.42 -13.49 -0.72
CA SER A 104 -6.75 -14.76 -1.03
C SER A 104 -6.18 -14.75 -2.45
N ASP A 105 -5.14 -15.53 -2.73
CA ASP A 105 -4.52 -15.55 -4.06
C ASP A 105 -5.53 -15.96 -5.16
N ALA A 106 -6.48 -16.83 -4.82
CA ALA A 106 -7.63 -17.16 -5.67
C ALA A 106 -8.56 -15.95 -5.95
N ALA A 107 -8.85 -15.13 -4.94
CA ALA A 107 -9.69 -13.94 -5.06
C ALA A 107 -9.00 -12.88 -5.93
N GLU A 108 -7.70 -12.68 -5.70
CA GLU A 108 -6.86 -11.76 -6.46
C GLU A 108 -6.70 -12.18 -7.92
N ARG A 109 -6.46 -13.46 -8.17
CA ARG A 109 -6.45 -14.03 -9.52
C ARG A 109 -7.79 -13.80 -10.24
N THR A 110 -8.90 -13.82 -9.51
CA THR A 110 -10.24 -13.54 -10.07
C THR A 110 -10.44 -12.04 -10.34
N ALA A 111 -9.95 -11.18 -9.45
CA ALA A 111 -9.97 -9.73 -9.59
C ALA A 111 -8.92 -9.20 -10.59
N ASN A 112 -8.00 -10.06 -11.02
CA ASN A 112 -6.82 -9.70 -11.79
C ASN A 112 -5.89 -8.71 -11.05
N SER A 113 -5.86 -8.74 -9.71
CA SER A 113 -4.77 -8.14 -8.93
C SER A 113 -3.53 -9.06 -8.90
N ASP A 114 -2.43 -8.62 -8.32
CA ASP A 114 -1.17 -9.38 -8.22
C ASP A 114 -0.98 -9.89 -6.77
N PRO A 115 -1.03 -11.22 -6.53
CA PRO A 115 -0.96 -11.78 -5.17
C PRO A 115 0.37 -11.58 -4.45
N ASN A 116 1.32 -10.88 -5.06
CA ASN A 116 2.59 -10.52 -4.45
C ASN A 116 2.67 -9.03 -4.09
N LEU A 117 1.59 -8.28 -4.27
CA LEU A 117 1.51 -6.84 -4.09
C LEU A 117 0.23 -6.45 -3.35
N ALA A 118 0.38 -6.15 -2.05
CA ALA A 118 -0.73 -5.77 -1.17
C ALA A 118 -1.52 -4.49 -1.56
N ASP A 119 -1.21 -3.87 -2.70
CA ASP A 119 -1.82 -2.69 -3.32
C ASP A 119 -1.34 -2.71 -4.78
N THR A 120 -2.10 -3.37 -5.65
CA THR A 120 -1.67 -3.70 -7.01
C THR A 120 -1.56 -2.46 -7.91
N ASP A 121 -2.46 -1.49 -7.74
CA ASP A 121 -2.48 -0.28 -8.57
C ASP A 121 -1.76 0.92 -7.96
N GLY A 122 -1.44 0.86 -6.67
CA GLY A 122 -0.62 1.82 -5.96
C GLY A 122 -1.36 3.09 -5.53
N ASP A 123 -2.67 3.04 -5.34
CA ASP A 123 -3.49 4.18 -4.89
C ASP A 123 -3.46 4.41 -3.37
N GLY A 124 -2.93 3.43 -2.62
CA GLY A 124 -2.81 3.41 -1.17
C GLY A 124 -3.98 2.75 -0.42
N LEU A 125 -4.83 1.98 -1.12
CA LEU A 125 -5.80 1.03 -0.58
C LEU A 125 -5.32 -0.38 -0.90
N ARG A 126 -5.56 -1.34 0.02
CA ARG A 126 -5.12 -2.72 -0.19
C ARG A 126 -6.12 -3.48 -1.04
N ASP A 127 -5.67 -4.40 -1.88
CA ASP A 127 -6.55 -5.20 -2.75
C ASP A 127 -7.60 -5.95 -1.91
N GLY A 128 -7.19 -6.48 -0.76
CA GLY A 128 -8.09 -7.04 0.26
C GLY A 128 -9.19 -6.09 0.75
N ASP A 129 -8.88 -4.81 0.99
CA ASP A 129 -9.87 -3.80 1.40
C ASP A 129 -10.80 -3.40 0.24
N GLU A 130 -10.30 -3.44 -0.99
CA GLU A 130 -11.07 -3.16 -2.20
C GLU A 130 -12.11 -4.23 -2.49
N LEU A 131 -11.74 -5.48 -2.30
CA LEU A 131 -12.60 -6.64 -2.53
C LEU A 131 -13.60 -6.90 -1.39
N SER A 132 -13.26 -6.53 -0.14
CA SER A 132 -14.05 -6.91 1.04
C SER A 132 -14.83 -5.77 1.70
N ILE A 133 -14.41 -4.50 1.58
CA ILE A 133 -15.03 -3.37 2.28
C ILE A 133 -15.94 -2.58 1.35
N ALA A 134 -17.24 -2.59 1.64
CA ALA A 134 -18.24 -1.85 0.89
C ALA A 134 -18.17 -0.32 1.14
N PRO A 135 -18.31 0.52 0.10
CA PRO A 135 -18.39 0.15 -1.32
C PRO A 135 -17.05 -0.45 -1.82
N THR A 136 -17.12 -1.60 -2.50
CA THR A 136 -15.96 -2.26 -3.10
C THR A 136 -15.43 -1.44 -4.27
N SER A 137 -14.15 -1.55 -4.59
CA SER A 137 -13.49 -0.87 -5.70
C SER A 137 -12.68 -1.87 -6.54
N SER A 138 -12.01 -1.39 -7.58
CA SER A 138 -11.21 -2.23 -8.48
C SER A 138 -9.73 -2.22 -8.06
N PRO A 139 -9.13 -3.36 -7.66
CA PRO A 139 -7.73 -3.46 -7.23
C PRO A 139 -6.70 -3.36 -8.36
N THR A 140 -7.08 -2.75 -9.47
CA THR A 140 -6.22 -2.60 -10.66
C THR A 140 -6.36 -1.24 -11.29
N LEU A 141 -7.18 -0.37 -10.69
CA LEU A 141 -7.53 0.95 -11.20
C LEU A 141 -7.46 1.93 -10.04
N ILE A 142 -6.44 2.79 -10.06
CA ILE A 142 -6.25 3.87 -9.09
C ILE A 142 -7.52 4.70 -8.83
N ASP A 143 -8.40 4.81 -9.83
CA ASP A 143 -9.65 5.57 -9.83
C ASP A 143 -10.71 4.72 -10.57
N THR A 144 -11.56 4.03 -9.81
CA THR A 144 -12.50 3.03 -10.32
C THR A 144 -13.59 3.63 -11.21
N ASP A 145 -14.10 4.83 -10.87
CA ASP A 145 -15.18 5.48 -11.62
C ASP A 145 -14.71 6.57 -12.60
N SER A 146 -13.41 6.85 -12.61
CA SER A 146 -12.74 7.80 -13.50
C SER A 146 -13.19 9.26 -13.28
N ASP A 147 -13.47 9.66 -12.05
CA ASP A 147 -13.86 11.02 -11.68
C ASP A 147 -12.72 11.93 -11.20
N THR A 148 -11.48 11.44 -11.32
CA THR A 148 -10.18 12.08 -10.97
C THR A 148 -9.74 11.93 -9.51
N PHE A 149 -10.52 11.25 -8.67
CA PHE A 149 -10.15 10.98 -7.28
C PHE A 149 -9.78 9.50 -7.10
N PRO A 150 -8.64 9.20 -6.45
CA PRO A 150 -8.29 7.81 -6.19
C PRO A 150 -9.21 7.14 -5.17
N ASP A 151 -9.46 5.84 -5.31
CA ASP A 151 -10.41 5.07 -4.50
C ASP A 151 -10.07 5.14 -3.01
N ALA A 152 -8.78 5.03 -2.68
CA ALA A 152 -8.25 5.19 -1.34
C ALA A 152 -8.63 6.55 -0.73
N TRP A 153 -8.60 7.62 -1.53
CA TRP A 153 -8.96 8.95 -1.05
C TRP A 153 -10.47 9.04 -0.82
N GLU A 154 -11.26 8.52 -1.74
CA GLU A 154 -12.71 8.53 -1.63
C GLU A 154 -13.20 7.77 -0.40
N LYS A 155 -12.71 6.55 -0.17
CA LYS A 155 -13.03 5.79 1.05
C LYS A 155 -12.62 6.54 2.32
N ARG A 156 -11.45 7.18 2.34
CA ARG A 156 -10.97 7.98 3.49
C ARG A 156 -11.91 9.16 3.82
N VAL A 157 -12.54 9.78 2.83
CA VAL A 157 -13.45 10.93 3.04
C VAL A 157 -14.93 10.54 3.07
N GLY A 158 -15.25 9.26 2.89
CA GLY A 158 -16.62 8.74 2.84
C GLY A 158 -17.35 9.01 1.52
N ALA A 159 -16.60 9.24 0.44
CA ALA A 159 -17.10 9.19 -0.93
C ALA A 159 -17.21 7.73 -1.43
N ASN A 160 -17.89 7.52 -2.55
CA ASN A 160 -18.12 6.21 -3.14
C ASN A 160 -17.34 6.08 -4.46
N PRO A 161 -16.34 5.18 -4.53
CA PRO A 161 -15.43 5.02 -5.67
C PRO A 161 -16.06 4.46 -6.95
N ASN A 162 -17.37 4.23 -6.94
CA ASN A 162 -18.11 3.73 -8.10
C ASN A 162 -19.10 4.75 -8.66
N LEU A 163 -19.09 5.98 -8.17
CA LEU A 163 -20.09 7.00 -8.48
C LEU A 163 -19.44 8.37 -8.75
N THR A 164 -19.20 8.66 -10.04
CA THR A 164 -18.65 9.96 -10.52
C THR A 164 -19.36 11.24 -10.04
N SER A 165 -20.56 11.11 -9.46
CA SER A 165 -21.32 12.21 -8.86
C SER A 165 -21.04 12.43 -7.37
N ASN A 166 -20.32 11.50 -6.74
CA ASN A 166 -20.06 11.42 -5.31
C ASN A 166 -18.60 11.77 -4.99
N THR A 167 -18.13 12.86 -5.55
CA THR A 167 -16.75 13.32 -5.36
C THR A 167 -16.47 13.76 -3.91
N PRO A 168 -15.21 13.61 -3.45
CA PRO A 168 -14.67 14.33 -2.31
C PRO A 168 -14.98 15.83 -2.38
N VAL A 169 -15.20 16.48 -1.22
CA VAL A 169 -15.47 17.93 -1.19
C VAL A 169 -14.31 18.69 -1.83
N ALA A 170 -14.57 19.26 -3.02
CA ALA A 170 -13.65 20.17 -3.67
C ALA A 170 -13.52 21.45 -2.82
N PHE A 171 -12.45 21.56 -2.03
CA PHE A 171 -12.12 22.82 -1.36
C PHE A 171 -11.35 23.70 -2.35
N PRO A 172 -11.88 24.86 -2.77
CA PRO A 172 -11.22 25.75 -3.75
C PRO A 172 -10.02 26.52 -3.17
N GLY A 173 -9.33 25.97 -2.18
CA GLY A 173 -8.19 26.58 -1.53
C GLY A 173 -7.14 25.54 -1.10
N ALA A 174 -6.01 26.01 -0.61
CA ALA A 174 -5.01 25.17 0.03
C ALA A 174 -4.88 25.60 1.50
N ILE A 175 -4.86 24.64 2.42
CA ILE A 175 -4.38 24.88 3.79
C ILE A 175 -2.88 24.59 3.76
N GLY A 176 -2.06 25.64 3.63
CA GLY A 176 -0.61 25.51 3.73
C GLY A 176 -0.19 25.38 5.19
N LEU A 177 0.37 24.24 5.58
CA LEU A 177 1.10 24.08 6.83
C LEU A 177 2.59 24.38 6.56
N ASN A 178 3.06 25.56 6.95
CA ASN A 178 4.46 25.94 6.81
C ASN A 178 5.22 25.66 8.11
N PHE A 179 6.08 24.64 8.11
CA PHE A 179 6.99 24.38 9.23
C PHE A 179 8.19 25.33 9.13
N VAL A 180 8.09 26.52 9.74
CA VAL A 180 9.22 27.45 9.83
C VAL A 180 10.14 27.01 10.97
N SER A 181 11.23 26.34 10.63
CA SER A 181 12.37 26.16 11.53
C SER A 181 13.29 27.38 11.37
N SER A 182 13.36 28.26 12.38
CA SER A 182 14.37 29.32 12.40
C SER A 182 15.67 28.81 13.01
N SER A 183 16.75 28.77 12.24
CA SER A 183 18.10 28.81 12.82
C SER A 183 18.43 30.27 13.15
N SER A 184 18.52 30.59 14.43
CA SER A 184 19.06 31.89 14.85
C SER A 184 20.55 31.93 14.49
N PRO A 185 21.04 32.97 13.78
CA PRO A 185 22.48 33.17 13.56
C PRO A 185 23.27 33.40 14.85
N GLU A 186 22.58 33.65 15.98
CA GLU A 186 23.18 33.90 17.28
C GLU A 186 23.28 32.63 18.15
N GLY A 187 22.65 31.51 17.75
CA GLY A 187 22.96 30.14 18.21
C GLY A 187 22.80 29.80 19.71
N THR A 188 22.62 30.75 20.62
CA THR A 188 22.54 30.45 22.06
C THR A 188 21.10 30.21 22.48
N VAL A 189 20.78 28.93 22.70
CA VAL A 189 19.64 28.53 23.52
C VAL A 189 19.98 28.89 24.98
N PRO A 190 19.15 29.68 25.70
CA PRO A 190 19.40 30.03 27.10
C PRO A 190 19.62 28.80 27.98
N TRP A 191 20.60 28.86 28.89
CA TRP A 191 21.12 27.72 29.67
C TRP A 191 20.11 27.00 30.58
N PHE A 192 18.93 27.58 30.78
CA PHE A 192 17.86 27.00 31.59
C PHE A 192 16.80 26.25 30.76
N ILE A 193 16.93 26.21 29.43
CA ILE A 193 16.06 25.42 28.55
C ILE A 193 16.71 24.04 28.35
N PRO A 194 16.04 22.93 28.75
CA PRO A 194 16.53 21.59 28.49
C PRO A 194 16.77 21.38 26.99
N ALA A 195 17.94 20.87 26.63
CA ALA A 195 18.27 20.55 25.24
C ALA A 195 17.20 19.63 24.65
N GLY A 196 16.64 20.01 23.50
CA GLY A 196 15.57 19.26 22.82
C GLY A 196 14.16 19.84 22.99
N VAL A 197 13.96 20.93 23.75
CA VAL A 197 12.66 21.63 23.84
C VAL A 197 12.80 23.06 23.31
N VAL A 198 12.13 23.36 22.20
CA VAL A 198 12.03 24.72 21.65
C VAL A 198 10.59 25.24 21.85
N PRO A 199 10.34 26.17 22.78
CA PRO A 199 9.02 26.77 22.92
C PRO A 199 8.72 27.72 21.75
N GLN A 200 7.58 27.50 21.08
CA GLN A 200 7.08 28.39 20.02
C GLN A 200 6.41 29.62 20.63
N LEU A 201 7.05 30.79 20.52
CA LEU A 201 6.55 32.03 21.13
C LEU A 201 5.54 32.82 20.29
N ASN A 202 5.31 32.47 19.01
CA ASN A 202 4.50 33.29 18.08
C ASN A 202 3.62 32.44 17.15
N TRP A 203 2.49 31.96 17.65
CA TRP A 203 1.58 31.05 16.95
C TRP A 203 0.64 31.69 15.91
N ASN A 204 0.74 32.99 15.56
CA ASN A 204 -0.33 33.63 14.74
C ASN A 204 0.03 34.69 13.68
N ASN A 205 1.26 34.75 13.15
CA ASN A 205 1.54 35.73 12.08
C ASN A 205 1.09 35.24 10.69
N THR A 206 -0.21 35.03 10.52
CA THR A 206 -0.85 35.08 9.19
C THR A 206 -1.38 36.49 8.98
N ILE A 207 -0.90 37.17 7.95
CA ILE A 207 -1.55 38.39 7.44
C ILE A 207 -3.04 38.09 7.20
N PRO A 208 -3.98 38.85 7.79
CA PRO A 208 -5.40 38.57 7.66
C PRO A 208 -5.81 38.59 6.19
N PHE A 209 -6.60 37.59 5.77
CA PHE A 209 -7.35 37.68 4.53
C PHE A 209 -8.22 38.94 4.59
N ALA A 210 -8.18 39.78 3.55
CA ALA A 210 -9.02 40.97 3.48
C ALA A 210 -10.50 40.54 3.47
N HIS A 211 -11.17 40.73 4.60
CA HIS A 211 -12.53 40.31 4.90
C HIS A 211 -13.58 41.04 4.04
N THR A 212 -14.50 40.29 3.42
CA THR A 212 -15.86 40.76 3.14
C THR A 212 -16.84 40.14 4.14
N PRO A 213 -17.79 40.90 4.74
CA PRO A 213 -18.49 40.46 5.96
C PRO A 213 -19.50 39.30 5.81
N ALA A 214 -19.85 38.88 4.60
CA ALA A 214 -21.00 38.01 4.38
C ALA A 214 -20.74 36.50 4.60
N ILE A 215 -19.48 36.06 4.67
CA ILE A 215 -19.13 34.60 4.66
C ILE A 215 -18.78 34.08 6.07
N ALA A 216 -18.53 34.97 7.04
CA ALA A 216 -18.08 34.61 8.39
C ALA A 216 -19.17 33.95 9.26
N GLU A 217 -20.44 34.22 8.99
CA GLU A 217 -21.56 33.66 9.77
C GLU A 217 -21.89 32.21 9.36
N THR A 218 -21.68 31.86 8.10
CA THR A 218 -21.94 30.51 7.59
C THR A 218 -20.90 29.51 8.11
N LEU A 219 -19.60 29.86 8.05
CA LEU A 219 -18.50 28.98 8.46
C LEU A 219 -18.43 28.71 9.97
N ARG A 220 -18.86 29.66 10.81
CA ARG A 220 -18.93 29.44 12.27
C ARG A 220 -19.97 28.39 12.66
N SER A 221 -21.08 28.31 11.91
CA SER A 221 -22.12 27.30 12.19
C SER A 221 -21.73 25.90 11.71
N SER A 222 -20.98 25.81 10.60
CA SER A 222 -20.54 24.53 10.02
C SER A 222 -19.44 23.84 10.83
N PHE A 223 -18.53 24.61 11.44
CA PHE A 223 -17.42 24.05 12.22
C PHE A 223 -17.86 23.45 13.58
N HIS A 224 -18.95 23.96 14.16
CA HIS A 224 -19.52 23.40 15.39
C HIS A 224 -20.38 22.13 15.14
N GLN A 225 -20.91 21.93 13.93
CA GLN A 225 -21.68 20.72 13.62
C GLN A 225 -20.80 19.52 13.28
N MET A 226 -19.58 19.75 12.74
CA MET A 226 -18.65 18.67 12.38
C MET A 226 -17.98 18.00 13.59
N LEU A 227 -17.76 18.74 14.68
CA LEU A 227 -17.12 18.22 15.90
C LEU A 227 -18.13 17.67 16.93
N GLY A 228 -19.44 17.75 16.67
CA GLY A 228 -20.50 17.38 17.61
C GLY A 228 -21.07 15.96 17.49
N ARG A 229 -20.59 15.12 16.55
CA ARG A 229 -21.15 13.77 16.33
C ARG A 229 -20.25 12.59 16.71
N CYS A 230 -19.05 12.83 17.25
CA CYS A 230 -18.12 11.75 17.61
C CYS A 230 -17.99 11.46 19.11
N LEU A 231 -18.76 12.10 20.00
CA LEU A 231 -18.63 11.82 21.44
C LEU A 231 -19.98 11.79 22.16
N VAL A 232 -20.52 10.58 22.34
CA VAL A 232 -21.30 10.15 23.52
C VAL A 232 -21.02 8.65 23.67
N PRO A 233 -20.78 8.05 24.87
CA PRO A 233 -21.14 8.50 26.23
C PRO A 233 -20.02 8.36 27.30
N MET A 234 -20.12 9.12 28.40
CA MET A 234 -20.12 8.49 29.73
C MET A 234 -20.69 9.43 30.80
N GLU A 235 -21.74 8.93 31.46
CA GLU A 235 -22.19 9.24 32.82
C GLU A 235 -22.35 10.71 33.24
N GLN A 236 -23.58 11.25 33.10
CA GLN A 236 -24.26 12.01 34.17
C GLN A 236 -25.79 12.04 33.89
N LEU A 237 -26.48 10.95 34.22
CA LEU A 237 -27.93 10.96 34.46
C LEU A 237 -28.21 10.23 35.77
N TYR A 238 -27.99 10.93 36.89
CA TYR A 238 -28.74 10.71 38.12
C TYR A 238 -28.82 12.05 38.86
N GLN A 239 -29.91 12.78 38.61
CA GLN A 239 -30.52 13.61 39.65
C GLN A 239 -31.87 13.00 39.98
N GLY A 240 -31.92 12.40 41.17
CA GLY A 240 -33.09 12.13 42.00
C GLY A 240 -32.61 12.29 43.44
#